data_AF-A0A1N6A4R0-F1
#
_entry.id   AF-A0A1N6A4R0-F1
#
_cell.length_a   1.000
_cell.length_b   1.000
_cell.length_c   1.000
_cell.angle_alpha   90.00
_cell.angle_beta   90.00
_cell.angle_gamma   90.00
#
_symmetry.space_group_name_H-M   'P 1'
#
loop_
_entity.id
_entity.type
_entity.pdbx_description
1 polymer ?
#
loop_
_entity_poly.entity_id
_entity_poly.type
_entity_poly.pdbx_seq_one_letter_code
_entity_poly.pdbx_strand_id
1 'polypeptide(L)'
;MSQAPESVTDPGSTDGETVETRGDERVDLLRADTNNDGRTDVWVVDTDGDGKADLFQFDTNGDGKVDITMVDIDEDGTPDEVVDGDGGLPPEQLPPTVQV
;
A
#
# COMPACT_ATOMS: atom_id res chain seq x y z
N MET A 1 41.93 2.68 14.39
CA MET A 1 41.83 1.82 13.20
C MET A 1 40.38 1.35 13.13
N SER A 2 39.74 1.66 12.01
CA SER A 2 38.62 1.01 11.30
C SER A 2 37.40 0.41 12.03
N GLN A 3 36.26 0.63 11.35
CA GLN A 3 34.97 -0.08 11.33
C GLN A 3 33.89 0.49 12.27
N ALA A 4 32.67 0.84 11.86
CA ALA A 4 31.95 0.87 10.57
C ALA A 4 30.72 1.81 10.77
N PRO A 5 30.12 2.41 9.71
CA PRO A 5 28.92 3.22 9.87
C PRO A 5 27.69 2.37 10.19
N GLU A 6 26.77 3.02 10.87
CA GLU A 6 25.53 2.54 11.47
C GLU A 6 24.63 1.84 10.44
N SER A 7 24.37 0.55 10.62
CA SER A 7 23.18 -0.07 10.01
C SER A 7 22.05 0.12 11.00
N VAL A 8 21.19 1.07 10.63
CA VAL A 8 19.92 1.39 11.26
C VAL A 8 19.18 0.09 11.58
N THR A 9 19.01 -0.19 12.86
CA THR A 9 17.97 -1.12 13.29
C THR A 9 16.76 -0.24 13.41
N ASP A 10 15.93 -0.21 12.37
CA ASP A 10 14.62 0.42 12.46
C ASP A 10 13.78 -0.42 13.44
N PRO A 11 13.34 0.12 14.60
CA PRO A 11 12.47 -0.59 15.52
C PRO A 11 11.03 -0.46 15.02
N GLY A 12 10.74 -1.01 13.84
CA GLY A 12 9.46 -0.91 13.15
C GLY A 12 8.70 -2.23 13.02
N SER A 13 9.23 -3.36 13.50
CA SER A 13 8.46 -4.60 13.61
C SER A 13 7.44 -4.48 14.75
N THR A 14 6.36 -3.75 14.49
CA THR A 14 5.13 -3.86 15.25
C THR A 14 4.53 -5.19 14.85
N ASP A 15 4.55 -6.15 15.76
CA ASP A 15 3.95 -7.47 15.62
C ASP A 15 2.49 -7.35 15.13
N GLY A 16 2.26 -7.59 13.84
CA GLY A 16 0.93 -7.50 13.24
C GLY A 16 0.95 -7.65 11.73
N GLU A 17 1.42 -8.80 11.23
CA GLU A 17 1.17 -9.34 9.87
C GLU A 17 1.01 -8.28 8.76
N THR A 18 1.96 -7.34 8.71
CA THR A 18 2.00 -6.32 7.67
C THR A 18 2.51 -6.96 6.39
N VAL A 19 1.83 -6.74 5.28
CA VAL A 19 2.29 -7.23 3.97
C VAL A 19 3.70 -6.68 3.67
N GLU A 20 4.58 -7.54 3.17
CA GLU A 20 5.94 -7.14 2.82
C GLU A 20 5.91 -6.39 1.49
N THR A 21 6.19 -5.08 1.54
CA THR A 21 6.30 -4.23 0.34
C THR A 21 7.77 -3.99 0.01
N ARG A 22 8.03 -3.41 -1.16
CA ARG A 22 9.40 -3.28 -1.68
C ARG A 22 10.22 -2.19 -0.99
N GLY A 23 9.56 -1.16 -0.47
CA GLY A 23 10.19 -0.10 0.30
C GLY A 23 9.34 0.34 1.50
N ASP A 24 9.93 1.20 2.32
CA ASP A 24 9.26 1.80 3.48
C ASP A 24 8.56 3.14 3.13
N GLU A 25 8.69 3.60 1.88
CA GLU A 25 8.03 4.82 1.42
C GLU A 25 6.57 4.49 1.06
N ARG A 26 5.71 5.50 1.01
CA ARG A 26 4.31 5.34 0.62
C ARG A 26 3.92 6.49 -0.28
N VAL A 27 3.92 6.24 -1.58
CA VAL A 27 3.58 7.22 -2.61
C VAL A 27 2.25 6.84 -3.22
N ASP A 28 1.17 7.54 -2.86
CA ASP A 28 -0.14 7.35 -3.50
C ASP A 28 -0.11 7.83 -4.96
N LEU A 29 -0.06 6.89 -5.90
CA LEU A 29 -0.11 7.17 -7.34
C LEU A 29 -1.53 7.45 -7.81
N LEU A 30 -2.50 6.67 -7.32
CA LEU A 30 -3.90 6.80 -7.71
C LEU A 30 -4.83 6.51 -6.53
N ARG A 31 -5.88 7.32 -6.44
CA ARG A 31 -7.04 7.08 -5.58
C ARG A 31 -8.29 7.23 -6.42
N ALA A 32 -9.05 6.15 -6.57
CA ALA A 32 -10.27 6.15 -7.34
C ALA A 32 -11.47 5.82 -6.46
N ASP A 33 -12.55 6.56 -6.68
CA ASP A 33 -13.90 6.28 -6.20
C ASP A 33 -14.67 5.66 -7.36
N THR A 34 -15.07 4.40 -7.20
CA THR A 34 -15.80 3.62 -8.22
C THR A 34 -17.30 3.59 -7.99
N ASN A 35 -17.77 3.94 -6.79
CA ASN A 35 -19.18 3.86 -6.41
C ASN A 35 -19.84 5.24 -6.21
N ASN A 36 -19.10 6.34 -6.36
CA ASN A 36 -19.50 7.74 -6.14
C ASN A 36 -20.07 8.02 -4.74
N ASP A 37 -19.61 7.30 -3.72
CA ASP A 37 -20.01 7.57 -2.35
C ASP A 37 -19.20 8.70 -1.68
N GLY A 38 -18.15 9.17 -2.37
CA GLY A 38 -17.24 10.21 -1.88
C GLY A 38 -16.09 9.69 -1.02
N ARG A 39 -15.91 8.36 -0.94
CA ARG A 39 -14.78 7.67 -0.35
C ARG A 39 -13.91 7.09 -1.48
N THR A 40 -12.65 6.85 -1.15
CA THR A 40 -11.77 6.14 -2.09
C THR A 40 -12.09 4.66 -1.97
N ASP A 41 -12.30 3.99 -3.10
CA ASP A 41 -12.49 2.54 -3.16
C ASP A 41 -11.19 1.82 -3.57
N VAL A 42 -10.32 2.50 -4.33
CA VAL A 42 -9.11 1.91 -4.89
C VAL A 42 -7.91 2.81 -4.59
N TRP A 43 -6.88 2.22 -3.99
CA TRP A 43 -5.58 2.86 -3.80
C TRP A 43 -4.52 2.13 -4.59
N VAL A 44 -3.70 2.90 -5.30
CA VAL A 44 -2.53 2.43 -6.01
C VAL A 44 -1.35 3.18 -5.40
N VAL A 45 -0.44 2.43 -4.81
CA VAL A 45 0.65 2.93 -4.01
C VAL A 45 1.97 2.36 -4.54
N ASP A 46 2.97 3.22 -4.58
CA ASP A 46 4.35 2.90 -4.87
C ASP A 46 5.16 3.07 -3.58
N THR A 47 5.81 2.00 -3.13
CA THR A 47 6.56 1.98 -1.88
C THR A 47 8.06 2.17 -2.04
N ASP A 48 8.58 2.06 -3.26
CA ASP A 48 10.02 2.20 -3.56
C ASP A 48 10.35 3.52 -4.29
N GLY A 49 9.33 4.24 -4.74
CA GLY A 49 9.40 5.56 -5.37
C GLY A 49 9.95 5.52 -6.80
N ASP A 50 9.93 4.37 -7.46
CA ASP A 50 10.43 4.22 -8.83
C ASP A 50 9.42 4.66 -9.91
N GLY A 51 8.17 4.92 -9.51
CA GLY A 51 7.05 5.34 -10.35
C GLY A 51 6.15 4.21 -10.83
N LYS A 52 6.36 2.98 -10.37
CA LYS A 52 5.49 1.82 -10.59
C LYS A 52 4.84 1.42 -9.28
N ALA A 53 3.60 0.94 -9.39
CA ALA A 53 2.85 0.55 -8.23
C ALA A 53 3.15 -0.90 -7.87
N ASP A 54 3.60 -1.13 -6.64
CA ASP A 54 3.78 -2.46 -6.06
C ASP A 54 2.65 -2.79 -5.05
N LEU A 55 1.88 -1.80 -4.59
CA LEU A 55 0.82 -2.00 -3.60
C LEU A 55 -0.54 -1.53 -4.12
N PHE A 56 -1.52 -2.43 -4.11
CA PHE A 56 -2.88 -2.15 -4.54
C PHE A 56 -3.87 -2.52 -3.44
N GLN A 57 -4.75 -1.59 -3.10
CA GLN A 57 -5.77 -1.81 -2.07
C GLN A 57 -7.16 -1.52 -2.63
N PHE A 58 -8.11 -2.37 -2.27
CA PHE A 58 -9.48 -2.30 -2.74
C PHE A 58 -10.46 -2.39 -1.57
N ASP A 59 -11.36 -1.43 -1.50
CA ASP A 59 -12.59 -1.46 -0.72
C ASP A 59 -13.71 -1.95 -1.64
N THR A 60 -14.20 -3.16 -1.39
CA THR A 60 -15.24 -3.78 -2.22
C THR A 60 -16.63 -3.56 -1.61
N ASN A 61 -16.68 -3.18 -0.33
CA ASN A 61 -17.89 -3.07 0.45
C ASN A 61 -18.37 -1.60 0.63
N GLY A 62 -17.51 -0.62 0.31
CA GLY A 62 -17.77 0.82 0.37
C GLY A 62 -17.87 1.37 1.79
N ASP A 63 -17.23 0.73 2.78
CA ASP A 63 -17.24 1.18 4.17
C ASP A 63 -16.11 2.17 4.49
N GLY A 64 -15.23 2.43 3.52
CA GLY A 64 -14.04 3.26 3.63
C GLY A 64 -12.85 2.55 4.27
N LYS A 65 -12.86 1.22 4.27
CA LYS A 65 -11.74 0.36 4.69
C LYS A 65 -11.36 -0.58 3.57
N VAL A 66 -10.11 -0.99 3.58
CA VAL A 66 -9.61 -1.95 2.61
C VAL A 66 -10.11 -3.34 2.97
N ASP A 67 -10.75 -3.98 2.01
CA ASP A 67 -11.17 -5.38 2.09
C ASP A 67 -10.11 -6.31 1.52
N ILE A 68 -9.33 -5.85 0.55
CA ILE A 68 -8.33 -6.67 -0.15
C ILE A 68 -7.10 -5.82 -0.42
N THR A 69 -5.95 -6.31 0.02
CA THR A 69 -4.64 -5.76 -0.29
C THR A 69 -3.89 -6.73 -1.18
N MET A 70 -3.31 -6.23 -2.26
CA MET A 70 -2.49 -6.98 -3.19
C MET A 70 -1.11 -6.33 -3.28
N VAL A 71 -0.07 -7.14 -3.25
CA VAL A 71 1.32 -6.70 -3.39
C VAL A 71 1.95 -7.42 -4.58
N ASP A 72 2.58 -6.64 -5.45
CA ASP A 72 3.31 -7.05 -6.65
C ASP A 72 4.77 -6.60 -6.46
N ILE A 73 5.62 -7.50 -5.95
CA ILE A 73 6.99 -7.18 -5.53
C ILE A 73 7.93 -7.18 -6.75
N ASP A 74 7.61 -7.97 -7.77
CA ASP A 74 8.38 -8.09 -9.00
C ASP A 74 7.91 -7.17 -10.14
N GLU A 75 6.80 -6.46 -9.93
CA GLU A 75 6.21 -5.44 -10.80
C GLU A 75 5.89 -6.00 -12.19
N ASP A 76 5.52 -7.28 -12.23
CA ASP A 76 5.18 -8.00 -13.45
C ASP A 76 3.72 -7.78 -13.90
N GLY A 77 2.92 -7.14 -13.04
CA GLY A 77 1.49 -6.90 -13.23
C GLY A 77 0.61 -7.98 -12.60
N THR A 78 1.20 -8.96 -11.95
CA THR A 78 0.54 -10.03 -11.19
C THR A 78 0.89 -9.86 -9.72
N PRO A 79 -0.10 -9.79 -8.83
CA PRO A 79 0.20 -9.72 -7.41
C PRO A 79 0.80 -11.04 -6.93
N ASP A 80 1.97 -10.95 -6.30
CA ASP A 80 2.64 -12.04 -5.59
C ASP A 80 1.87 -12.43 -4.33
N GLU A 81 1.39 -11.41 -3.60
CA GLU A 81 0.70 -11.58 -2.33
C GLU A 81 -0.68 -10.91 -2.39
N VAL A 82 -1.68 -11.61 -1.86
CA VAL A 82 -3.04 -11.09 -1.72
C VAL A 82 -3.53 -11.41 -0.32
N VAL A 83 -3.91 -10.38 0.42
CA VAL A 83 -4.37 -10.48 1.80
C VAL A 83 -5.77 -9.89 1.90
N ASP A 84 -6.65 -10.58 2.61
CA ASP A 84 -7.95 -10.06 2.98
C ASP A 84 -7.80 -9.03 4.11
N GLY A 85 -8.17 -7.78 3.84
CA GLY A 85 -8.08 -6.62 4.72
C GLY A 85 -7.06 -5.60 4.24
N ASP A 86 -6.69 -4.66 5.12
CA ASP A 86 -5.66 -3.64 4.88
C ASP A 86 -4.22 -4.18 4.93
N GLY A 87 -4.03 -5.46 5.23
CA GLY A 87 -2.70 -6.06 5.31
C GLY A 87 -1.78 -5.35 6.31
N GLY A 88 -2.34 -4.74 7.36
CA GLY A 88 -1.63 -3.94 8.35
C GLY A 88 -1.17 -2.56 7.84
N LEU A 89 -1.52 -2.21 6.60
CA LEU A 89 -1.21 -0.94 5.95
C LEU A 89 -2.51 -0.15 5.70
N PRO A 90 -3.07 0.50 6.73
CA PRO A 90 -4.28 1.29 6.56
C PRO A 90 -4.01 2.44 5.57
N PRO A 91 -4.84 2.62 4.52
CA PRO A 91 -4.64 3.71 3.58
C PRO A 91 -4.94 5.05 4.24
N GLU A 92 -4.30 6.09 3.74
CA GLU A 92 -4.71 7.44 4.09
C GLU A 92 -6.12 7.72 3.58
N GLN A 93 -6.99 8.16 4.50
CA GLN A 93 -8.37 8.57 4.21
C GLN A 93 -8.39 9.96 3.56
N LEU A 94 -7.75 10.04 2.40
CA LEU A 94 -7.75 11.21 1.55
C LEU A 94 -8.90 11.13 0.54
N PRO A 95 -9.42 12.29 0.11
CA PRO A 95 -10.46 12.31 -0.91
C PRO A 95 -9.95 11.64 -2.20
N PRO A 96 -10.86 10.98 -2.94
CA PRO A 96 -10.50 10.35 -4.20
C PRO A 96 -9.98 11.40 -5.18
N THR A 97 -8.89 11.07 -5.87
CA THR A 97 -8.32 11.93 -6.91
C THR A 97 -9.12 11.80 -8.21
N VAL A 98 -9.69 10.60 -8.42
CA VAL A 98 -10.55 10.26 -9.56
C VAL A 98 -11.88 9.77 -9.05
N GLN A 99 -12.97 10.29 -9.63
CA GLN A 99 -14.33 9.81 -9.40
C GLN A 99 -14.83 9.24 -10.73
N VAL A 100 -15.31 7.99 -10.72
CA VAL A 100 -15.97 7.33 -11.86
C VAL A 100 -17.47 7.56 -11.76
#